data_AF-A0A401Z9J5-F1
#
_entry.id   AF-A0A401Z9J5-F1
#
_cell.length_a   1.000
_cell.length_b   1.000
_cell.length_c   1.000
_cell.angle_alpha   90.00
_cell.angle_beta   90.00
_cell.angle_gamma   90.00
#
_symmetry.space_group_name_H-M   'P 1'
#
loop_
_entity.id
_entity.type
_entity.pdbx_description
1 polymer ?
#
loop_
_entity_poly.entity_id
_entity_poly.type
_entity_poly.pdbx_seq_one_letter_code
_entity_poly.pdbx_strand_id
1 'polypeptide(L)'
;MEADTLTEGEMPPVPVAPDQPAPEQCVVSADGAMISLINTQWVEVRTLAIGEPKVETGTDGEAEIHVGQLSYVSRLCDALTFTHHAAGELRRRRVGEAKQVCSVTDGAEWCQNLMSLYRPDTLQILDFAHAAERLSQLLEALRHVGLHVPDRMLDRCLHVLKHRGPAALLRMANRFGSDLTQQKGIGQHLEYLRKRAALMQYPTFRAQGWPIGSGMVESANKLVVQARLKGAGMHWQRSHVNPMLALRLAVCNDRWQEMWHHAVRQQRIRIGHAPPQSAPTEPEDQVLPVDDRHAQVSPSPHAVAALMPHVLPSAPQRRSVTAPHAPVSASPMLMACFSRQDPGLLCSPSKKTPPQQADRCFCGAPLVRFKGHRPKEYCSDRCRQRAYRQRQALKRWEHRGSIVIG
;
A
#
# COMPACT_ATOMS: atom_id res chain seq x y z
N MET A 1 -6.92 -24.87 -15.28
CA MET A 1 -6.02 -25.67 -14.43
C MET A 1 -6.34 -25.27 -13.00
N GLU A 2 -6.90 -26.22 -12.28
CA GLU A 2 -7.75 -26.04 -11.11
C GLU A 2 -7.07 -25.27 -9.99
N ALA A 3 -7.87 -24.44 -9.32
CA ALA A 3 -7.53 -23.83 -8.06
C ALA A 3 -7.37 -24.96 -7.04
N ASP A 4 -6.12 -25.32 -6.78
CA ASP A 4 -5.76 -26.23 -5.70
C ASP A 4 -6.30 -25.63 -4.41
N THR A 5 -7.36 -26.24 -3.92
CA THR A 5 -7.93 -26.06 -2.59
C THR A 5 -6.82 -26.37 -1.60
N LEU A 6 -6.14 -25.32 -1.15
CA LEU A 6 -5.38 -25.36 0.09
C LEU A 6 -6.37 -25.74 1.18
N THR A 7 -6.44 -27.04 1.46
CA THR A 7 -6.97 -27.59 2.70
C THR A 7 -6.44 -26.73 3.83
N GLU A 8 -7.35 -26.33 4.72
CA GLU A 8 -7.06 -25.66 5.98
C GLU A 8 -6.17 -26.59 6.82
N GLY A 9 -4.88 -26.64 6.48
CA GLY A 9 -3.87 -27.15 7.37
C GLY A 9 -3.94 -26.26 8.59
N GLU A 10 -4.43 -26.84 9.68
CA GLU A 10 -4.48 -26.29 11.03
C GLU A 10 -3.25 -25.42 11.23
N MET A 11 -3.44 -24.09 11.12
CA MET A 11 -2.35 -23.17 11.35
C MET A 11 -1.88 -23.47 12.77
N PRO A 12 -0.60 -23.83 12.98
CA PRO A 12 -0.11 -24.15 14.32
C PRO A 12 -0.51 -22.99 15.24
N PRO A 13 -0.99 -23.28 16.46
CA PRO A 13 -1.40 -22.25 17.40
C PRO A 13 -0.27 -21.22 17.47
N VAL A 14 -0.62 -19.97 17.20
CA VAL A 14 0.33 -18.87 17.34
C VAL A 14 0.80 -18.94 18.79
N PRO A 15 2.12 -19.07 19.05
CA PRO A 15 2.60 -19.09 20.41
C PRO A 15 2.27 -17.74 21.05
N VAL A 16 1.18 -17.71 21.82
CA VAL A 16 0.88 -16.64 22.76
C VAL A 16 1.83 -16.89 23.93
N ALA A 17 2.72 -15.94 24.22
CA ALA A 17 3.48 -16.01 25.46
C ALA A 17 2.45 -16.09 26.60
N PRO A 18 2.42 -17.16 27.42
CA PRO A 18 1.29 -17.51 28.27
C PRO A 18 0.99 -16.52 29.41
N ASP A 19 1.66 -15.36 29.44
CA ASP A 19 1.66 -14.44 30.57
C ASP A 19 1.45 -12.96 30.17
N GLN A 20 1.10 -12.67 28.91
CA GLN A 20 0.76 -11.31 28.51
C GLN A 20 -0.72 -11.00 28.80
N PRO A 21 -1.03 -9.88 29.50
CA PRO A 21 -2.42 -9.47 29.69
C PRO A 21 -3.09 -9.22 28.34
N ALA A 22 -4.41 -9.46 28.26
CA ALA A 22 -5.18 -9.12 27.06
C ALA A 22 -5.09 -7.62 26.77
N PRO A 23 -5.13 -7.19 25.50
CA PRO A 23 -5.13 -5.77 25.17
C PRO A 23 -6.31 -5.05 25.85
N GLU A 24 -6.06 -3.90 26.47
CA GLU A 24 -7.14 -3.07 27.02
C GLU A 24 -8.05 -2.54 25.91
N GLN A 25 -7.44 -2.03 24.84
CA GLN A 25 -8.12 -1.45 23.68
C GLN A 25 -7.43 -1.88 22.38
N CYS A 26 -8.22 -2.24 21.38
CA CYS A 26 -7.75 -2.46 20.01
C CYS A 26 -8.49 -1.57 19.02
N VAL A 27 -7.74 -1.03 18.06
CA VAL A 27 -8.28 -0.32 16.90
C VAL A 27 -8.05 -1.18 15.68
N VAL A 28 -9.12 -1.42 14.93
CA VAL A 28 -9.09 -2.08 13.63
C VAL A 28 -9.52 -1.07 12.56
N SER A 29 -8.90 -1.13 11.39
CA SER A 29 -9.30 -0.31 10.25
C SER A 29 -9.07 -1.09 8.97
N ALA A 30 -10.05 -1.04 8.06
CA ALA A 30 -10.04 -1.78 6.80
C ALA A 30 -10.33 -0.80 5.65
N ASP A 31 -9.61 -0.98 4.54
CA ASP A 31 -9.75 -0.16 3.34
C ASP A 31 -9.27 -0.92 2.09
N GLY A 32 -9.71 -0.46 0.92
CA GLY A 32 -9.34 -0.95 -0.39
C GLY A 32 -8.40 0.01 -1.12
N ALA A 33 -7.35 -0.53 -1.73
CA ALA A 33 -6.45 0.22 -2.60
C ALA A 33 -6.52 -0.29 -4.04
N MET A 34 -6.88 0.59 -4.98
CA MET A 34 -6.86 0.28 -6.40
C MET A 34 -5.43 0.18 -6.93
N ILE A 35 -5.13 -0.91 -7.63
CA ILE A 35 -3.89 -1.15 -8.36
C ILE A 35 -4.19 -1.43 -9.84
N SER A 36 -3.21 -1.20 -10.70
CA SER A 36 -3.32 -1.49 -12.12
C SER A 36 -2.72 -2.85 -12.45
N LEU A 37 -3.48 -3.65 -13.19
CA LEU A 37 -3.01 -4.86 -13.82
C LEU A 37 -2.56 -4.59 -15.26
N ILE A 38 -1.95 -5.60 -15.88
CA ILE A 38 -1.71 -5.63 -17.33
C ILE A 38 -3.07 -5.45 -18.05
N ASN A 39 -3.04 -4.85 -19.25
CA ASN A 39 -4.23 -4.50 -20.04
C ASN A 39 -5.16 -3.49 -19.34
N THR A 40 -4.59 -2.55 -18.59
CA THR A 40 -5.27 -1.39 -17.98
C THR A 40 -6.47 -1.74 -17.09
N GLN A 41 -6.57 -2.98 -16.60
CA GLN A 41 -7.59 -3.38 -15.65
C GLN A 41 -7.25 -2.84 -14.26
N TRP A 42 -8.25 -2.34 -13.55
CA TRP A 42 -8.13 -1.88 -12.18
C TRP A 42 -8.75 -2.90 -11.23
N VAL A 43 -8.01 -3.26 -10.20
CA VAL A 43 -8.48 -4.18 -9.16
C VAL A 43 -8.19 -3.64 -7.79
N GLU A 44 -9.03 -4.01 -6.84
CA GLU A 44 -8.94 -3.57 -5.45
C GLU A 44 -8.17 -4.59 -4.62
N VAL A 45 -7.08 -4.15 -4.00
CA VAL A 45 -6.41 -4.87 -2.92
C VAL A 45 -7.01 -4.44 -1.60
N ARG A 46 -7.51 -5.39 -0.80
CA ARG A 46 -8.05 -5.10 0.53
C ARG A 46 -6.94 -5.17 1.56
N THR A 47 -6.96 -4.24 2.51
CA THR A 47 -5.98 -4.15 3.60
C THR A 47 -6.69 -3.96 4.92
N LEU A 48 -6.21 -4.66 5.95
CA LEU A 48 -6.60 -4.50 7.35
C LEU A 48 -5.37 -4.01 8.10
N ALA A 49 -5.55 -3.00 8.95
CA ALA A 49 -4.59 -2.58 9.94
C ALA A 49 -5.17 -2.80 11.34
N ILE A 50 -4.36 -3.30 12.26
CA ILE A 50 -4.73 -3.52 13.67
C ILE A 50 -3.67 -2.84 14.52
N GLY A 51 -4.08 -2.12 15.55
CA GLY A 51 -3.16 -1.49 16.49
C GLY A 51 -3.81 -1.19 17.83
N GLU A 52 -3.08 -0.51 18.69
CA GLU A 52 -3.51 -0.13 20.04
C GLU A 52 -3.50 1.41 20.13
N PRO A 53 -4.58 2.03 20.62
CA PRO A 53 -4.65 3.47 20.75
C PRO A 53 -3.81 3.92 21.95
N LYS A 54 -3.16 5.06 21.81
CA LYS A 54 -2.43 5.76 22.86
C LYS A 54 -2.79 7.23 22.79
N VAL A 55 -3.16 7.79 23.93
CA VAL A 55 -3.34 9.23 24.07
C VAL A 55 -1.96 9.85 24.20
N GLU A 56 -1.62 10.71 23.27
CA GLU A 56 -0.39 11.49 23.25
C GLU A 56 -0.74 12.97 23.32
N THR A 57 0.11 13.77 23.97
CA THR A 57 -0.06 15.22 23.94
C THR A 57 0.42 15.73 22.57
N GLY A 58 -0.51 16.32 21.85
CA GLY A 58 -0.30 17.02 20.60
C GLY A 58 0.63 18.22 20.76
N THR A 59 0.98 18.79 19.63
CA THR A 59 1.98 19.87 19.50
C THR A 59 1.47 21.19 20.07
N ASP A 60 0.16 21.33 20.05
CA ASP A 60 -0.69 22.40 20.55
C ASP A 60 -1.07 22.22 22.02
N GLY A 61 -0.59 21.14 22.67
CA GLY A 61 -0.94 20.80 24.05
C GLY A 61 -2.26 20.03 24.18
N GLU A 62 -2.98 19.80 23.08
CA GLU A 62 -4.24 19.07 23.07
C GLU A 62 -4.02 17.56 23.08
N ALA A 63 -4.94 16.79 23.65
CA ALA A 63 -4.87 15.34 23.59
C ALA A 63 -5.16 14.82 22.16
N GLU A 64 -4.17 14.18 21.54
CA GLU A 64 -4.27 13.47 20.27
C GLU A 64 -4.21 11.96 20.49
N ILE A 65 -4.90 11.20 19.64
CA ILE A 65 -4.94 9.74 19.76
C ILE A 65 -4.10 9.16 18.63
N HIS A 66 -2.99 8.54 19.00
CA HIS A 66 -2.09 7.84 18.09
C HIS A 66 -2.31 6.33 18.17
N VAL A 67 -2.34 5.64 17.03
CA VAL A 67 -2.46 4.17 17.01
C VAL A 67 -1.09 3.55 16.75
N GLY A 68 -0.55 2.90 17.77
CA GLY A 68 0.75 2.22 17.74
C GLY A 68 0.62 0.70 17.60
N GLN A 69 1.77 0.01 17.63
CA GLN A 69 1.85 -1.47 17.56
C GLN A 69 1.07 -2.05 16.37
N LEU A 70 1.33 -1.49 15.20
CA LEU A 70 0.58 -1.82 14.00
C LEU A 70 0.99 -3.17 13.42
N SER A 71 0.00 -3.95 13.01
CA SER A 71 0.18 -5.08 12.10
C SER A 71 -0.86 -5.07 11.00
N TYR A 72 -0.55 -5.73 9.89
CA TYR A 72 -1.32 -5.63 8.66
C TYR A 72 -1.69 -6.98 8.05
N VAL A 73 -2.81 -7.03 7.35
CA VAL A 73 -3.18 -8.08 6.39
C VAL A 73 -3.53 -7.41 5.08
N SER A 74 -3.11 -7.98 3.95
CA SER A 74 -3.45 -7.41 2.64
C SER A 74 -3.52 -8.49 1.57
N ARG A 75 -4.60 -8.51 0.78
CA ARG A 75 -4.83 -9.49 -0.29
C ARG A 75 -5.65 -8.90 -1.43
N LEU A 76 -5.33 -9.33 -2.65
CA LEU A 76 -6.22 -9.26 -3.80
C LEU A 76 -7.13 -10.49 -3.78
N CYS A 77 -8.35 -10.31 -3.29
CA CYS A 77 -9.45 -11.27 -3.26
C CYS A 77 -10.76 -10.52 -3.07
N ASP A 78 -11.91 -11.18 -3.21
CA ASP A 78 -13.19 -10.61 -2.81
C ASP A 78 -13.26 -10.37 -1.29
N ALA A 79 -14.30 -9.66 -0.85
CA ALA A 79 -14.45 -9.24 0.53
C ALA A 79 -14.69 -10.39 1.53
N LEU A 80 -15.41 -11.44 1.11
CA LEU A 80 -15.71 -12.58 1.97
C LEU A 80 -14.43 -13.40 2.19
N THR A 81 -13.72 -13.72 1.12
CA THR A 81 -12.42 -14.40 1.19
C THR A 81 -11.40 -13.59 2.01
N PHE A 82 -11.40 -12.25 1.86
CA PHE A 82 -10.55 -11.37 2.66
C PHE A 82 -10.85 -11.46 4.15
N THR A 83 -12.13 -11.53 4.51
CA THR A 83 -12.59 -11.67 5.90
C THR A 83 -12.00 -12.94 6.53
N HIS A 84 -11.93 -14.06 5.81
CA HIS A 84 -11.26 -15.28 6.30
C HIS A 84 -9.74 -15.12 6.42
N HIS A 85 -9.10 -14.47 5.44
CA HIS A 85 -7.66 -14.19 5.51
C HIS A 85 -7.26 -13.27 6.67
N ALA A 86 -8.15 -12.40 7.13
CA ALA A 86 -7.93 -11.54 8.29
C ALA A 86 -7.90 -12.30 9.63
N ALA A 87 -8.55 -13.48 9.71
CA ALA A 87 -8.75 -14.22 10.95
C ALA A 87 -7.44 -14.50 11.71
N GLY A 88 -6.39 -14.90 10.98
CA GLY A 88 -5.11 -15.23 11.57
C GLY A 88 -4.46 -14.04 12.29
N GLU A 89 -4.55 -12.84 11.72
CA GLU A 89 -3.98 -11.65 12.35
C GLU A 89 -4.85 -11.12 13.49
N LEU A 90 -6.18 -11.17 13.35
CA LEU A 90 -7.12 -10.83 14.41
C LEU A 90 -6.89 -11.69 15.66
N ARG A 91 -6.66 -13.00 15.48
CA ARG A 91 -6.28 -13.92 16.57
C ARG A 91 -4.91 -13.60 17.14
N ARG A 92 -3.89 -13.39 16.29
CA ARG A 92 -2.53 -13.01 16.75
C ARG A 92 -2.54 -11.75 17.61
N ARG A 93 -3.34 -10.76 17.23
CA ARG A 93 -3.49 -9.49 17.95
C ARG A 93 -4.50 -9.56 19.09
N ARG A 94 -5.08 -10.74 19.35
CA ARG A 94 -6.03 -11.02 20.45
C ARG A 94 -7.22 -10.05 20.46
N VAL A 95 -7.69 -9.65 19.27
CA VAL A 95 -8.81 -8.70 19.12
C VAL A 95 -10.08 -9.25 19.76
N GLY A 96 -10.29 -10.57 19.71
CA GLY A 96 -11.44 -11.22 20.36
C GLY A 96 -11.40 -11.20 21.89
N GLU A 97 -10.22 -11.02 22.50
CA GLU A 97 -10.00 -11.01 23.95
C GLU A 97 -9.85 -9.59 24.51
N ALA A 98 -9.69 -8.58 23.65
CA ALA A 98 -9.53 -7.20 24.07
C ALA A 98 -10.79 -6.72 24.79
N LYS A 99 -10.63 -5.92 25.86
CA LYS A 99 -11.78 -5.43 26.64
C LYS A 99 -12.69 -4.52 25.81
N GLN A 100 -12.11 -3.73 24.93
CA GLN A 100 -12.84 -2.88 23.99
C GLN A 100 -12.17 -2.88 22.62
N VAL A 101 -12.99 -2.86 21.57
CA VAL A 101 -12.54 -2.81 20.19
C VAL A 101 -13.30 -1.72 19.46
N CYS A 102 -12.58 -0.87 18.71
CA CYS A 102 -13.20 0.03 17.75
C CYS A 102 -12.75 -0.28 16.32
N SER A 103 -13.62 0.05 15.36
CA SER A 103 -13.37 -0.07 13.93
C SER A 103 -13.58 1.29 13.28
N VAL A 104 -12.52 1.87 12.68
CA VAL A 104 -12.60 3.16 11.97
C VAL A 104 -12.47 2.93 10.48
N THR A 105 -13.52 3.22 9.71
CA THR A 105 -13.59 2.85 8.27
C THR A 105 -14.36 3.90 7.46
N ASP A 106 -14.30 3.82 6.14
CA ASP A 106 -15.09 4.64 5.20
C ASP A 106 -16.61 4.33 5.23
N GLY A 107 -17.05 3.40 6.08
CA GLY A 107 -18.43 2.96 6.17
C GLY A 107 -18.87 2.07 5.01
N ALA A 108 -17.96 1.46 4.25
CA ALA A 108 -18.28 0.37 3.35
C ALA A 108 -18.88 -0.82 4.15
N GLU A 109 -19.84 -1.50 3.55
CA GLU A 109 -20.57 -2.58 4.21
C GLU A 109 -19.65 -3.76 4.54
N TRP A 110 -18.71 -4.09 3.64
CA TRP A 110 -17.79 -5.19 3.86
C TRP A 110 -16.83 -4.96 5.04
N CYS A 111 -16.41 -3.72 5.28
CA CYS A 111 -15.57 -3.37 6.43
C CYS A 111 -16.32 -3.61 7.75
N GLN A 112 -17.60 -3.24 7.79
CA GLN A 112 -18.47 -3.47 8.94
C GLN A 112 -18.73 -4.97 9.15
N ASN A 113 -19.07 -5.69 8.09
CA ASN A 113 -19.36 -7.12 8.13
C ASN A 113 -18.16 -7.95 8.60
N LEU A 114 -16.93 -7.57 8.18
CA LEU A 114 -15.70 -8.19 8.65
C LEU A 114 -15.61 -8.15 10.18
N MET A 115 -15.85 -6.99 10.78
CA MET A 115 -15.78 -6.85 12.24
C MET A 115 -16.96 -7.49 12.95
N SER A 116 -18.17 -7.42 12.39
CA SER A 116 -19.34 -8.10 12.94
C SER A 116 -19.16 -9.62 13.03
N LEU A 117 -18.36 -10.23 12.13
CA LEU A 117 -18.07 -11.66 12.18
C LEU A 117 -17.16 -12.07 13.35
N TYR A 118 -16.13 -11.28 13.65
CA TYR A 118 -15.11 -11.66 14.65
C TYR A 118 -15.30 -11.01 16.02
N ARG A 119 -15.96 -9.84 16.08
CA ARG A 119 -16.19 -9.10 17.31
C ARG A 119 -17.48 -8.25 17.19
N PRO A 120 -18.66 -8.85 17.37
CA PRO A 120 -19.96 -8.20 17.15
C PRO A 120 -20.22 -6.92 17.98
N ASP A 121 -19.58 -6.80 19.15
CA ASP A 121 -19.66 -5.64 20.05
C ASP A 121 -18.66 -4.52 19.69
N THR A 122 -17.98 -4.62 18.54
CA THR A 122 -17.05 -3.60 18.05
C THR A 122 -17.75 -2.24 17.90
N LEU A 123 -17.18 -1.20 18.49
CA LEU A 123 -17.59 0.18 18.26
C LEU A 123 -17.25 0.60 16.83
N GLN A 124 -18.26 0.77 15.98
CA GLN A 124 -18.09 1.21 14.59
C GLN A 124 -18.04 2.74 14.50
N ILE A 125 -16.98 3.26 13.88
CA ILE A 125 -16.73 4.69 13.69
C ILE A 125 -16.57 4.95 12.19
N LEU A 126 -17.34 5.89 11.68
CA LEU A 126 -17.15 6.41 10.33
C LEU A 126 -15.93 7.33 10.34
N ASP A 127 -15.03 7.15 9.40
CA ASP A 127 -13.87 8.02 9.23
C ASP A 127 -14.32 9.47 9.01
N PHE A 128 -13.81 10.37 9.85
CA PHE A 128 -14.14 11.79 9.81
C PHE A 128 -13.78 12.44 8.47
N ALA A 129 -12.68 12.03 7.82
CA ALA A 129 -12.30 12.55 6.51
C ALA A 129 -13.31 12.13 5.43
N HIS A 130 -13.79 10.89 5.48
CA HIS A 130 -14.84 10.40 4.58
C HIS A 130 -16.19 11.10 4.83
N ALA A 131 -16.56 11.32 6.09
CA ALA A 131 -17.74 12.13 6.42
C ALA A 131 -17.61 13.57 5.89
N ALA A 132 -16.40 14.15 5.96
CA ALA A 132 -16.13 15.48 5.44
C ALA A 132 -16.23 15.56 3.91
N GLU A 133 -15.72 14.55 3.20
CA GLU A 133 -15.86 14.46 1.75
C GLU A 133 -17.34 14.40 1.33
N ARG A 134 -18.14 13.57 2.01
CA ARG A 134 -19.58 13.46 1.77
C ARG A 134 -20.32 14.77 2.01
N LEU A 135 -19.93 15.50 3.04
CA LEU A 135 -20.46 16.84 3.30
C LEU A 135 -20.07 17.84 2.23
N SER A 136 -18.82 17.82 1.77
CA SER A 136 -18.36 18.69 0.69
C SER A 136 -19.17 18.44 -0.60
N GLN A 137 -19.33 17.17 -0.98
CA GLN A 137 -20.10 16.76 -2.17
C GLN A 137 -21.58 17.17 -2.05
N LEU A 138 -22.19 17.03 -0.85
CA LEU A 138 -23.55 17.50 -0.60
C LEU A 138 -23.67 19.02 -0.78
N LEU A 139 -22.75 19.80 -0.19
CA LEU A 139 -22.78 21.26 -0.29
C LEU A 139 -22.53 21.74 -1.73
N GLU A 140 -21.69 21.04 -2.49
CA GLU A 140 -21.49 21.29 -3.92
C GLU A 140 -22.75 20.99 -4.73
N ALA A 141 -23.40 19.85 -4.50
CA ALA A 141 -24.66 19.52 -5.13
C ALA A 141 -25.75 20.57 -4.83
N LEU A 142 -25.83 21.07 -3.59
CA LEU A 142 -26.75 22.14 -3.23
C LEU A 142 -26.46 23.46 -3.99
N ARG A 143 -25.18 23.80 -4.22
CA ARG A 143 -24.82 24.96 -5.06
C ARG A 143 -25.26 24.79 -6.51
N HIS A 144 -25.07 23.59 -7.08
CA HIS A 144 -25.42 23.32 -8.47
C HIS A 144 -26.91 23.48 -8.76
N VAL A 145 -27.76 23.26 -7.76
CA VAL A 145 -29.22 23.41 -7.88
C VAL A 145 -29.69 24.83 -7.55
N GLY A 146 -28.77 25.78 -7.41
CA GLY A 146 -29.05 27.20 -7.22
C GLY A 146 -29.23 27.64 -5.77
N LEU A 147 -29.01 26.76 -4.76
CA LEU A 147 -29.04 27.19 -3.38
C LEU A 147 -27.77 27.98 -3.02
N HIS A 148 -27.95 29.11 -2.36
CA HIS A 148 -26.85 29.85 -1.77
C HIS A 148 -26.26 29.07 -0.59
N VAL A 149 -25.01 28.61 -0.74
CA VAL A 149 -24.22 27.96 0.32
C VAL A 149 -23.06 28.88 0.67
N PRO A 150 -22.97 29.41 1.90
CA PRO A 150 -21.86 30.24 2.34
C PRO A 150 -20.51 29.51 2.25
N ASP A 151 -19.43 30.24 1.93
CA ASP A 151 -18.08 29.66 1.75
C ASP A 151 -17.60 28.87 2.98
N ARG A 152 -17.87 29.39 4.19
CA ARG A 152 -17.49 28.75 5.47
C ARG A 152 -18.48 27.68 5.95
N MET A 153 -19.47 27.30 5.14
CA MET A 153 -20.48 26.31 5.56
C MET A 153 -19.84 24.96 5.86
N LEU A 154 -18.88 24.52 5.03
CA LEU A 154 -18.19 23.25 5.24
C LEU A 154 -17.47 23.25 6.59
N ASP A 155 -16.63 24.24 6.86
CA ASP A 155 -15.88 24.35 8.12
C ASP A 155 -16.80 24.35 9.34
N ARG A 156 -17.93 25.08 9.25
CA ARG A 156 -18.94 25.12 10.32
C ARG A 156 -19.58 23.75 10.51
N CYS A 157 -19.96 23.06 9.44
CA CYS A 157 -20.53 21.72 9.51
C CYS A 157 -19.53 20.73 10.12
N LEU A 158 -18.26 20.76 9.70
CA LEU A 158 -17.21 19.89 10.22
C LEU A 158 -16.91 20.16 11.69
N HIS A 159 -16.85 21.42 12.10
CA HIS A 159 -16.68 21.80 13.49
C HIS A 159 -17.85 21.29 14.34
N VAL A 160 -19.09 21.52 13.91
CA VAL A 160 -20.29 21.03 14.62
C VAL A 160 -20.28 19.50 14.67
N LEU A 161 -19.96 18.83 13.58
CA LEU A 161 -19.92 17.36 13.53
C LEU A 161 -18.88 16.80 14.50
N LYS A 162 -17.65 17.35 14.50
CA LYS A 162 -16.54 16.91 15.35
C LYS A 162 -16.80 17.15 16.84
N HIS A 163 -17.43 18.26 17.20
CA HIS A 163 -17.58 18.70 18.60
C HIS A 163 -18.96 18.50 19.21
N ARG A 164 -20.01 18.38 18.39
CA ARG A 164 -21.42 18.23 18.82
C ARG A 164 -22.15 17.05 18.19
N GLY A 165 -21.47 16.27 17.33
CA GLY A 165 -22.05 15.10 16.68
C GLY A 165 -23.02 15.44 15.54
N PRO A 166 -23.72 14.43 14.99
CA PRO A 166 -24.44 14.57 13.72
C PRO A 166 -25.83 15.18 13.86
N ALA A 167 -26.35 15.32 15.09
CA ALA A 167 -27.76 15.70 15.31
C ALA A 167 -28.14 17.03 14.65
N ALA A 168 -27.28 18.06 14.75
CA ALA A 168 -27.54 19.36 14.14
C ALA A 168 -27.52 19.29 12.60
N LEU A 169 -26.60 18.52 12.04
CA LEU A 169 -26.49 18.26 10.60
C LEU A 169 -27.73 17.54 10.08
N LEU A 170 -28.21 16.52 10.80
CA LEU A 170 -29.41 15.77 10.42
C LEU A 170 -30.68 16.61 10.55
N ARG A 171 -30.79 17.47 11.58
CA ARG A 171 -31.88 18.45 11.66
C ARG A 171 -31.88 19.41 10.48
N MET A 172 -30.71 19.90 10.06
CA MET A 172 -30.59 20.72 8.86
C MET A 172 -31.04 19.93 7.61
N ALA A 173 -30.58 18.69 7.45
CA ALA A 173 -30.96 17.82 6.35
C ALA A 173 -32.47 17.55 6.27
N ASN A 174 -33.15 17.44 7.41
CA ASN A 174 -34.59 17.19 7.47
C ASN A 174 -35.44 18.42 7.11
N ARG A 175 -34.84 19.60 6.96
CA ARG A 175 -35.54 20.79 6.46
C ARG A 175 -35.55 20.88 4.94
N PHE A 176 -34.80 20.03 4.25
CA PHE A 176 -34.86 19.99 2.79
C PHE A 176 -36.19 19.38 2.35
N GLY A 177 -36.91 20.08 1.47
CA GLY A 177 -38.14 19.57 0.87
C GLY A 177 -37.90 18.36 -0.03
N SER A 178 -39.00 17.65 -0.36
CA SER A 178 -38.98 16.46 -1.22
C SER A 178 -38.19 16.69 -2.51
N ASP A 179 -38.41 17.84 -3.14
CA ASP A 179 -37.87 18.18 -4.45
C ASP A 179 -36.33 18.18 -4.45
N LEU A 180 -35.72 18.72 -3.38
CA LEU A 180 -34.28 18.71 -3.20
C LEU A 180 -33.76 17.31 -2.88
N THR A 181 -34.47 16.57 -2.04
CA THR A 181 -34.05 15.21 -1.67
C THR A 181 -34.15 14.20 -2.82
N GLN A 182 -35.02 14.45 -3.80
CA GLN A 182 -35.15 13.63 -5.00
C GLN A 182 -34.06 13.93 -6.04
N GLN A 183 -33.35 15.06 -5.90
CA GLN A 183 -32.24 15.36 -6.80
C GLN A 183 -31.08 14.39 -6.58
N LYS A 184 -30.62 13.80 -7.69
CA LYS A 184 -29.48 12.88 -7.71
C LYS A 184 -28.23 13.59 -7.16
N GLY A 185 -27.49 12.92 -6.27
CA GLY A 185 -26.39 13.52 -5.52
C GLY A 185 -26.83 14.01 -4.13
N ILE A 186 -27.81 14.91 -4.05
CA ILE A 186 -28.31 15.42 -2.76
C ILE A 186 -28.92 14.28 -1.93
N GLY A 187 -29.92 13.58 -2.49
CA GLY A 187 -30.57 12.47 -1.80
C GLY A 187 -29.59 11.37 -1.38
N GLN A 188 -28.64 11.05 -2.26
CA GLN A 188 -27.61 10.02 -2.01
C GLN A 188 -26.71 10.38 -0.83
N HIS A 189 -26.19 11.60 -0.76
CA HIS A 189 -25.32 12.02 0.34
C HIS A 189 -26.08 12.16 1.66
N LEU A 190 -27.32 12.67 1.61
CA LEU A 190 -28.18 12.74 2.79
C LEU A 190 -28.49 11.36 3.36
N GLU A 191 -28.88 10.41 2.51
CA GLU A 191 -29.18 9.05 2.93
C GLU A 191 -27.94 8.34 3.48
N TYR A 192 -26.79 8.54 2.82
CA TYR A 192 -25.52 8.02 3.30
C TYR A 192 -25.20 8.50 4.74
N LEU A 193 -25.37 9.80 5.01
CA LEU A 193 -25.11 10.41 6.32
C LEU A 193 -26.15 9.98 7.36
N ARG A 194 -27.44 9.91 6.99
CA ARG A 194 -28.52 9.44 7.88
C ARG A 194 -28.30 8.01 8.34
N LYS A 195 -28.03 7.10 7.40
CA LYS A 195 -27.76 5.68 7.69
C LYS A 195 -26.59 5.50 8.66
N ARG A 196 -25.65 6.45 8.70
CA ARG A 196 -24.42 6.38 9.50
C ARG A 196 -24.40 7.32 10.71
N ALA A 197 -25.55 7.85 11.12
CA ALA A 197 -25.65 8.75 12.26
C ALA A 197 -25.04 8.17 13.55
N ALA A 198 -25.25 6.88 13.82
CA ALA A 198 -24.67 6.20 14.98
C ALA A 198 -23.13 6.09 14.92
N LEU A 199 -22.56 6.03 13.71
CA LEU A 199 -21.12 5.91 13.47
C LEU A 199 -20.40 7.27 13.50
N MET A 200 -21.13 8.38 13.66
CA MET A 200 -20.59 9.74 13.65
C MET A 200 -20.66 10.43 15.01
N GLN A 201 -20.75 9.67 16.12
CA GLN A 201 -20.76 10.20 17.48
C GLN A 201 -19.35 10.62 17.97
N TYR A 202 -18.66 11.44 17.16
CA TYR A 202 -17.26 11.84 17.36
C TYR A 202 -16.95 12.44 18.74
N PRO A 203 -17.81 13.28 19.36
CA PRO A 203 -17.52 13.80 20.69
C PRO A 203 -17.38 12.68 21.72
N THR A 204 -18.28 11.69 21.67
CA THR A 204 -18.27 10.52 22.55
C THR A 204 -17.04 9.65 22.28
N PHE A 205 -16.72 9.39 21.01
CA PHE A 205 -15.57 8.54 20.65
C PHE A 205 -14.25 9.16 21.13
N ARG A 206 -14.08 10.48 20.93
CA ARG A 206 -12.90 11.20 21.41
C ARG A 206 -12.80 11.20 22.94
N ALA A 207 -13.92 11.40 23.64
CA ALA A 207 -13.95 11.36 25.11
C ALA A 207 -13.56 9.97 25.66
N GLN A 208 -13.79 8.91 24.88
CA GLN A 208 -13.41 7.53 25.20
C GLN A 208 -11.98 7.16 24.75
N GLY A 209 -11.23 8.10 24.15
CA GLY A 209 -9.87 7.84 23.68
C GLY A 209 -9.78 7.11 22.33
N TRP A 210 -10.84 7.08 21.53
CA TRP A 210 -10.84 6.44 20.21
C TRP A 210 -10.42 7.38 19.07
N PRO A 211 -9.61 6.89 18.12
CA PRO A 211 -9.32 7.65 16.90
C PRO A 211 -10.60 7.83 16.07
N ILE A 212 -10.72 8.96 15.39
CA ILE A 212 -11.86 9.28 14.51
C ILE A 212 -11.50 9.28 13.03
N GLY A 213 -10.23 8.98 12.69
CA GLY A 213 -9.73 8.96 11.32
C GLY A 213 -9.11 7.61 10.97
N SER A 214 -9.23 7.20 9.71
CA SER A 214 -8.72 5.91 9.20
C SER A 214 -7.23 5.95 8.81
N GLY A 215 -6.48 6.98 9.23
CA GLY A 215 -5.10 7.21 8.79
C GLY A 215 -4.13 6.04 8.99
N MET A 216 -4.42 5.12 9.92
CA MET A 216 -3.64 3.88 10.09
C MET A 216 -3.74 2.94 8.89
N VAL A 217 -4.92 2.75 8.29
CA VAL A 217 -5.09 1.87 7.12
C VAL A 217 -4.70 2.58 5.84
N GLU A 218 -4.89 3.90 5.73
CA GLU A 218 -4.32 4.66 4.63
C GLU A 218 -2.78 4.57 4.60
N SER A 219 -2.16 4.68 5.77
CA SER A 219 -0.72 4.50 5.94
C SER A 219 -0.32 3.06 5.62
N ALA A 220 -1.10 2.07 6.03
CA ALA A 220 -0.90 0.68 5.65
C ALA A 220 -0.98 0.49 4.13
N ASN A 221 -1.96 1.08 3.45
CA ASN A 221 -2.09 1.02 1.99
C ASN A 221 -0.89 1.66 1.30
N LYS A 222 -0.40 2.82 1.78
CA LYS A 222 0.84 3.44 1.28
C LYS A 222 2.06 2.52 1.45
N LEU A 223 2.20 1.90 2.63
CA LEU A 223 3.36 1.09 2.98
C LEU A 223 3.34 -0.30 2.34
N VAL A 224 2.24 -1.03 2.45
CA VAL A 224 2.10 -2.43 2.04
C VAL A 224 1.83 -2.53 0.54
N VAL A 225 0.86 -1.76 0.04
CA VAL A 225 0.37 -1.88 -1.34
C VAL A 225 1.13 -0.93 -2.27
N GLN A 226 0.97 0.37 -2.06
CA GLN A 226 1.39 1.39 -3.03
C GLN A 226 2.91 1.41 -3.22
N ALA A 227 3.69 1.15 -2.18
CA ALA A 227 5.16 1.13 -2.25
C ALA A 227 5.73 0.21 -3.34
N ARG A 228 4.99 -0.80 -3.82
CA ARG A 228 5.44 -1.69 -4.91
C ARG A 228 4.40 -1.97 -5.99
N LEU A 229 3.12 -1.79 -5.70
CA LEU A 229 2.04 -2.10 -6.63
C LEU A 229 1.43 -0.86 -7.30
N LYS A 230 1.89 0.34 -6.93
CA LYS A 230 1.42 1.61 -7.50
C LYS A 230 2.61 2.51 -7.85
N GLY A 231 2.60 3.04 -9.07
CA GLY A 231 3.66 3.90 -9.60
C GLY A 231 3.56 4.02 -11.12
N ALA A 232 4.27 4.99 -11.70
CA ALA A 232 4.28 5.19 -13.14
C ALA A 232 4.76 3.91 -13.86
N GLY A 233 3.97 3.43 -14.82
CA GLY A 233 4.25 2.22 -15.61
C GLY A 233 4.13 0.89 -14.86
N MET A 234 3.67 0.88 -13.60
CA MET A 234 3.50 -0.36 -12.82
C MET A 234 2.18 -1.05 -13.17
N HIS A 235 2.27 -2.09 -13.99
CA HIS A 235 1.16 -2.98 -14.34
C HIS A 235 1.51 -4.41 -13.91
N TRP A 236 0.63 -5.05 -13.14
CA TRP A 236 0.90 -6.35 -12.55
C TRP A 236 0.09 -7.46 -13.23
N GLN A 237 0.71 -8.63 -13.40
CA GLN A 237 -0.08 -9.84 -13.63
C GLN A 237 -0.81 -10.19 -12.33
N ARG A 238 -2.11 -10.52 -12.42
CA ARG A 238 -2.96 -10.82 -11.25
C ARG A 238 -2.32 -11.85 -10.31
N SER A 239 -1.73 -12.91 -10.87
CA SER A 239 -1.05 -13.98 -10.12
C SER A 239 0.14 -13.50 -9.29
N HIS A 240 0.77 -12.37 -9.64
CA HIS A 240 1.96 -11.84 -8.96
C HIS A 240 1.63 -10.85 -7.84
N VAL A 241 0.38 -10.40 -7.74
CA VAL A 241 -0.04 -9.42 -6.72
C VAL A 241 0.05 -10.00 -5.31
N ASN A 242 -0.61 -11.12 -5.04
CA ASN A 242 -0.62 -11.74 -3.71
C ASN A 242 0.77 -12.21 -3.24
N PRO A 243 1.62 -12.82 -4.10
CA PRO A 243 3.01 -13.09 -3.75
C PRO A 243 3.80 -11.83 -3.35
N MET A 244 3.64 -10.72 -4.09
CA MET A 244 4.29 -9.45 -3.73
C MET A 244 3.76 -8.89 -2.41
N LEU A 245 2.44 -8.95 -2.17
CA LEU A 245 1.84 -8.54 -0.91
C LEU A 245 2.36 -9.38 0.27
N ALA A 246 2.54 -10.69 0.11
CA ALA A 246 3.13 -11.54 1.14
C ALA A 246 4.54 -11.06 1.53
N LEU A 247 5.39 -10.75 0.54
CA LEU A 247 6.72 -10.17 0.79
C LEU A 247 6.65 -8.83 1.53
N ARG A 248 5.73 -7.94 1.13
CA ARG A 248 5.53 -6.64 1.79
C ARG A 248 5.06 -6.80 3.23
N LEU A 249 4.10 -7.68 3.48
CA LEU A 249 3.55 -7.93 4.82
C LEU A 249 4.60 -8.49 5.77
N ALA A 250 5.48 -9.39 5.33
CA ALA A 250 6.54 -9.89 6.20
C ALA A 250 7.55 -8.80 6.59
N VAL A 251 7.82 -7.84 5.70
CA VAL A 251 8.65 -6.69 6.04
C VAL A 251 7.90 -5.71 6.95
N CYS A 252 6.63 -5.41 6.64
CA CYS A 252 5.85 -4.41 7.36
C CYS A 252 5.38 -4.87 8.74
N ASN A 253 5.22 -6.18 8.96
CA ASN A 253 4.88 -6.75 10.26
C ASN A 253 6.13 -7.22 11.03
N ASP A 254 7.34 -6.96 10.54
CA ASP A 254 8.61 -7.44 11.11
C ASP A 254 8.69 -8.98 11.29
N ARG A 255 8.12 -9.73 10.34
CA ARG A 255 8.06 -11.22 10.32
C ARG A 255 8.79 -11.84 9.15
N TRP A 256 9.86 -11.21 8.67
CA TRP A 256 10.65 -11.72 7.54
C TRP A 256 11.17 -13.13 7.82
N GLN A 257 11.75 -13.37 9.00
CA GLN A 257 12.33 -14.65 9.38
C GLN A 257 11.30 -15.77 9.45
N GLU A 258 10.15 -15.53 10.10
CA GLU A 258 9.03 -16.49 10.17
C GLU A 258 8.56 -16.90 8.77
N MET A 259 8.28 -15.91 7.92
CA MET A 259 7.80 -16.18 6.56
C MET A 259 8.87 -16.87 5.71
N TRP A 260 10.14 -16.48 5.85
CA TRP A 260 11.24 -17.11 5.11
C TRP A 260 11.38 -18.59 5.48
N HIS A 261 11.36 -18.93 6.78
CA HIS A 261 11.42 -20.31 7.23
C HIS A 261 10.23 -21.12 6.72
N HIS A 262 9.02 -20.55 6.76
CA HIS A 262 7.84 -21.19 6.21
C HIS A 262 8.00 -21.45 4.69
N ALA A 263 8.44 -20.46 3.92
CA ALA A 263 8.64 -20.58 2.49
C ALA A 263 9.69 -21.65 2.13
N VAL A 264 10.83 -21.69 2.84
CA VAL A 264 11.87 -22.72 2.64
C VAL A 264 11.35 -24.10 3.00
N ARG A 265 10.59 -24.25 4.09
CA ARG A 265 9.97 -25.53 4.48
C ARG A 265 9.01 -26.02 3.39
N GLN A 266 8.14 -25.14 2.90
CA GLN A 266 7.20 -25.47 1.83
C GLN A 266 7.92 -25.87 0.54
N GLN A 267 9.00 -25.16 0.18
CA GLN A 267 9.80 -25.51 -0.99
C GLN A 267 10.48 -26.88 -0.84
N ARG A 268 11.00 -27.22 0.36
CA ARG A 268 11.58 -28.53 0.64
C ARG A 268 10.53 -29.65 0.54
N ILE A 269 9.32 -29.43 1.06
CA ILE A 269 8.22 -30.38 0.94
C ILE A 269 7.88 -30.60 -0.54
N ARG A 270 7.74 -29.53 -1.33
CA ARG A 270 7.47 -29.64 -2.78
C ARG A 270 8.54 -30.40 -3.55
N ILE A 271 9.81 -30.14 -3.26
CA ILE A 271 10.94 -30.84 -3.90
C ILE A 271 10.98 -32.32 -3.46
N GLY A 272 10.73 -32.60 -2.17
CA GLY A 272 10.73 -33.95 -1.63
C GLY A 272 9.55 -34.83 -2.07
N HIS A 273 8.44 -34.23 -2.50
CA HIS A 273 7.27 -34.94 -3.06
C HIS A 273 7.24 -34.95 -4.60
N ALA A 274 8.28 -34.43 -5.27
CA ALA A 274 8.38 -34.58 -6.71
C ALA A 274 8.62 -36.07 -7.01
N PRO A 275 7.76 -36.73 -7.82
CA PRO A 275 8.02 -38.11 -8.22
C PRO A 275 9.37 -38.17 -8.94
N PRO A 276 10.17 -39.24 -8.76
CA PRO A 276 11.40 -39.40 -9.50
C PRO A 276 11.06 -39.27 -10.98
N GLN A 277 11.71 -38.33 -11.67
CA GLN A 277 11.68 -38.29 -13.11
C GLN A 277 12.21 -39.65 -13.57
N SER A 278 11.35 -40.48 -14.14
CA SER A 278 11.76 -41.70 -14.83
C SER A 278 12.86 -41.28 -15.80
N ALA A 279 14.04 -41.88 -15.64
CA ALA A 279 15.16 -41.69 -16.54
C ALA A 279 14.65 -41.81 -17.99
N PRO A 280 15.15 -41.00 -18.94
CA PRO A 280 14.78 -41.18 -20.34
C PRO A 280 15.07 -42.64 -20.70
N THR A 281 14.03 -43.41 -21.01
CA THR A 281 14.18 -44.71 -21.64
C THR A 281 14.96 -44.46 -22.91
N GLU A 282 16.17 -45.02 -23.03
CA GLU A 282 16.88 -44.99 -24.30
C GLU A 282 15.95 -45.57 -25.37
N PRO A 283 15.80 -44.91 -26.53
CA PRO A 283 14.98 -45.46 -27.59
C PRO A 283 15.61 -46.78 -28.03
N GLU A 284 14.89 -47.89 -27.80
CA GLU A 284 15.20 -49.17 -28.40
C GLU A 284 15.29 -48.98 -29.92
N ASP A 285 16.41 -49.41 -30.51
CA ASP A 285 16.66 -49.46 -31.94
C ASP A 285 15.52 -50.22 -32.65
N GLN A 286 14.55 -49.46 -33.17
CA GLN A 286 13.62 -49.99 -34.16
C GLN A 286 14.37 -50.08 -35.50
N VAL A 287 14.86 -51.27 -35.80
CA VAL A 287 15.31 -51.68 -37.13
C VAL A 287 14.13 -51.51 -38.09
N LEU A 288 14.17 -50.45 -38.90
CA LEU A 288 13.29 -50.29 -40.05
C LEU A 288 13.75 -51.24 -41.17
N PRO A 289 12.84 -51.97 -41.84
CA PRO A 289 13.21 -52.78 -42.99
C PRO A 289 13.56 -51.89 -44.17
N VAL A 290 14.69 -52.19 -44.80
CA VAL A 290 15.19 -51.57 -46.02
C VAL A 290 14.26 -51.96 -47.17
N ASP A 291 13.67 -50.97 -47.85
CA ASP A 291 12.96 -51.16 -49.11
C ASP A 291 13.81 -50.58 -50.25
N ASP A 292 14.36 -51.49 -51.04
CA ASP A 292 15.20 -51.26 -52.22
C ASP A 292 14.35 -50.75 -53.38
N ARG A 293 14.38 -49.44 -53.71
CA ARG A 293 14.13 -48.98 -55.10
C ARG A 293 15.01 -47.80 -55.50
N HIS A 294 15.89 -48.13 -56.44
CA HIS A 294 16.76 -47.29 -57.25
C HIS A 294 16.07 -46.03 -57.83
N ALA A 295 16.75 -44.89 -57.72
CA ALA A 295 16.81 -43.89 -58.78
C ALA A 295 18.11 -43.08 -58.68
N GLN A 296 18.87 -43.11 -59.77
CA GLN A 296 20.18 -42.50 -59.98
C GLN A 296 20.11 -40.95 -59.97
N VAL A 297 21.21 -40.28 -59.59
CA VAL A 297 22.10 -39.51 -60.50
C VAL A 297 23.10 -38.64 -59.70
N SER A 298 24.37 -39.03 -59.87
CA SER A 298 25.66 -38.30 -59.98
C SER A 298 26.18 -37.26 -58.95
N PRO A 299 27.51 -37.28 -58.67
CA PRO A 299 28.16 -36.47 -57.65
C PRO A 299 28.86 -35.21 -58.23
N SER A 300 29.16 -34.24 -57.37
CA SER A 300 30.23 -33.27 -57.62
C SER A 300 31.09 -33.11 -56.36
N PRO A 301 32.44 -33.18 -56.48
CA PRO A 301 33.36 -33.08 -55.38
C PRO A 301 33.87 -31.63 -55.21
N HIS A 302 34.53 -31.40 -54.07
CA HIS A 302 35.41 -30.26 -53.68
C HIS A 302 34.90 -29.58 -52.40
N ALA A 303 35.71 -29.18 -51.43
CA ALA A 303 37.03 -29.55 -50.93
C ALA A 303 37.17 -28.72 -49.62
N VAL A 304 37.56 -29.40 -48.55
CA VAL A 304 38.58 -29.03 -47.55
C VAL A 304 38.63 -27.61 -46.92
N ALA A 305 38.65 -27.62 -45.57
CA ALA A 305 39.30 -26.69 -44.63
C ALA A 305 38.68 -25.28 -44.43
N ALA A 306 38.74 -24.61 -43.28
CA ALA A 306 39.23 -24.88 -41.92
C ALA A 306 38.78 -23.72 -40.99
N LEU A 307 38.67 -24.03 -39.69
CA LEU A 307 39.05 -23.21 -38.50
C LEU A 307 38.83 -21.67 -38.49
N MET A 308 37.84 -21.23 -37.68
CA MET A 308 37.83 -20.23 -36.56
C MET A 308 38.63 -18.88 -36.66
N PRO A 309 38.38 -17.83 -35.83
CA PRO A 309 37.23 -17.44 -34.97
C PRO A 309 36.85 -15.93 -35.02
N HIS A 310 35.86 -15.54 -34.19
CA HIS A 310 35.52 -14.19 -33.67
C HIS A 310 34.72 -13.21 -34.54
N VAL A 311 33.58 -12.73 -33.99
CA VAL A 311 33.36 -11.35 -33.50
C VAL A 311 31.88 -11.22 -33.05
N LEU A 312 31.66 -10.75 -31.81
CA LEU A 312 30.36 -10.35 -31.27
C LEU A 312 29.84 -9.08 -31.97
N PRO A 313 28.54 -8.98 -32.36
CA PRO A 313 27.94 -7.71 -32.68
C PRO A 313 27.24 -7.07 -31.47
N SER A 314 27.52 -5.78 -31.34
CA SER A 314 27.01 -4.80 -30.38
C SER A 314 25.50 -4.53 -30.48
N ALA A 315 24.96 -3.99 -29.38
CA ALA A 315 23.59 -3.56 -29.17
C ALA A 315 23.03 -2.57 -30.23
N PRO A 316 21.73 -2.65 -30.58
CA PRO A 316 21.10 -1.64 -31.43
C PRO A 316 20.62 -0.42 -30.62
N GLN A 317 20.86 0.74 -31.22
CA GLN A 317 20.54 2.08 -30.74
C GLN A 317 19.04 2.39 -30.71
N ARG A 318 18.66 3.28 -29.78
CA ARG A 318 17.35 3.92 -29.66
C ARG A 318 16.89 4.55 -30.98
N ARG A 319 15.68 4.22 -31.41
CA ARG A 319 14.89 5.06 -32.31
C ARG A 319 13.79 5.79 -31.51
N SER A 320 13.85 7.10 -31.58
CA SER A 320 12.78 8.03 -31.19
C SER A 320 11.60 7.89 -32.15
N VAL A 321 10.42 7.58 -31.63
CA VAL A 321 9.17 7.68 -32.37
C VAL A 321 8.24 8.62 -31.60
N THR A 322 7.82 9.65 -32.32
CA THR A 322 6.87 10.71 -31.96
C THR A 322 5.47 10.15 -31.68
N ALA A 323 4.83 10.67 -30.63
CA ALA A 323 3.45 10.35 -30.26
C ALA A 323 2.44 11.30 -30.93
N PRO A 324 1.21 10.86 -31.24
CA PRO A 324 0.09 11.76 -31.48
C PRO A 324 -0.75 11.96 -30.20
N HIS A 325 -1.30 13.17 -30.08
CA HIS A 325 -2.06 13.71 -28.95
C HIS A 325 -3.51 13.20 -28.85
N ALA A 326 -4.02 13.14 -27.61
CA ALA A 326 -5.44 13.26 -27.24
C ALA A 326 -5.56 13.80 -25.78
N PRO A 327 -6.69 14.39 -25.38
CA PRO A 327 -6.72 15.68 -24.65
C PRO A 327 -6.80 15.55 -23.13
N VAL A 328 -6.22 16.53 -22.42
CA VAL A 328 -6.51 16.80 -21.01
C VAL A 328 -6.79 18.28 -20.84
N SER A 329 -8.01 18.58 -20.43
CA SER A 329 -8.42 19.85 -19.83
C SER A 329 -7.87 19.91 -18.41
N ALA A 330 -7.05 20.93 -18.13
CA ALA A 330 -6.82 21.46 -16.79
C ALA A 330 -6.21 22.86 -16.91
N SER A 331 -6.98 23.88 -16.53
CA SER A 331 -6.49 25.26 -16.33
C SER A 331 -5.44 25.31 -15.22
N PRO A 332 -4.35 26.08 -15.37
CA PRO A 332 -3.51 26.51 -14.27
C PRO A 332 -3.82 27.96 -13.89
N MET A 333 -3.92 28.23 -12.58
CA MET A 333 -3.90 29.59 -12.05
C MET A 333 -2.46 29.97 -11.71
N LEU A 334 -2.11 31.20 -12.09
CA LEU A 334 -0.80 31.85 -12.03
C LEU A 334 -0.21 31.94 -10.61
N MET A 335 1.13 31.83 -10.54
CA MET A 335 1.93 32.71 -9.70
C MET A 335 3.14 33.19 -10.50
N ALA A 336 3.26 34.52 -10.58
CA ALA A 336 4.17 35.25 -11.44
C ALA A 336 5.59 35.33 -10.87
N CYS A 337 6.54 35.38 -11.82
CA CYS A 337 7.95 35.68 -11.62
C CYS A 337 8.20 37.12 -11.13
N PHE A 338 9.29 37.31 -10.38
CA PHE A 338 10.12 38.51 -10.48
C PHE A 338 11.59 38.10 -10.63
N SER A 339 12.18 38.51 -11.76
CA SER A 339 13.59 38.38 -12.14
C SER A 339 14.49 39.39 -11.43
N ARG A 340 15.79 39.07 -11.30
CA ARG A 340 16.93 39.97 -11.61
C ARG A 340 18.22 39.15 -11.86
N GLN A 341 18.97 39.60 -12.87
CA GLN A 341 20.18 39.06 -13.55
C GLN A 341 21.51 39.35 -12.77
N ASP A 342 22.44 38.38 -12.65
CA ASP A 342 23.80 38.18 -13.29
C ASP A 342 24.96 39.12 -12.87
N PRO A 343 26.28 38.86 -13.15
CA PRO A 343 27.10 37.61 -13.19
C PRO A 343 28.56 37.80 -12.64
N GLY A 344 29.43 36.76 -12.62
CA GLY A 344 30.91 36.97 -12.67
C GLY A 344 31.92 35.92 -12.12
N LEU A 345 32.54 35.16 -13.04
CA LEU A 345 33.97 34.77 -13.21
C LEU A 345 34.75 33.74 -12.30
N LEU A 346 35.24 32.70 -13.02
CA LEU A 346 36.63 32.13 -13.16
C LEU A 346 37.26 31.06 -12.21
N CYS A 347 37.78 30.04 -12.92
CA CYS A 347 38.64 28.86 -12.67
C CYS A 347 39.84 28.89 -11.67
N SER A 348 39.95 27.81 -10.86
CA SER A 348 41.08 26.84 -10.59
C SER A 348 42.54 27.30 -10.39
N PRO A 349 43.38 26.66 -9.50
CA PRO A 349 43.74 25.23 -9.58
C PRO A 349 44.09 24.44 -8.28
N SER A 350 44.18 23.12 -8.49
CA SER A 350 44.47 21.97 -7.62
C SER A 350 45.64 22.07 -6.60
N LYS A 351 45.43 21.54 -5.39
CA LYS A 351 46.47 20.94 -4.54
C LYS A 351 45.98 19.62 -3.91
N LYS A 352 46.95 18.70 -3.81
CA LYS A 352 46.85 17.25 -3.59
C LYS A 352 46.24 16.83 -2.23
N THR A 353 45.61 15.66 -2.27
CA THR A 353 44.78 14.97 -1.27
C THR A 353 45.59 14.33 -0.13
N PRO A 354 45.10 14.33 1.12
CA PRO A 354 45.36 13.25 2.09
C PRO A 354 44.24 12.18 2.00
N PRO A 355 44.52 10.88 2.26
CA PRO A 355 43.57 9.80 2.03
C PRO A 355 42.31 9.96 2.89
N GLN A 356 41.17 9.87 2.20
CA GLN A 356 39.83 10.16 2.73
C GLN A 356 39.41 9.14 3.80
N GLN A 357 38.85 9.70 4.86
CA GLN A 357 38.13 9.07 5.97
C GLN A 357 37.25 7.89 5.50
N ALA A 358 37.26 6.80 6.27
CA ALA A 358 36.40 5.64 6.02
C ALA A 358 34.93 6.04 6.23
N ASP A 359 34.16 6.15 5.16
CA ASP A 359 32.71 6.33 5.25
C ASP A 359 32.09 5.07 5.84
N ARG A 360 31.59 5.20 7.08
CA ARG A 360 30.75 4.19 7.70
C ARG A 360 29.29 4.53 7.42
N CYS A 361 28.52 3.51 7.06
CA CYS A 361 27.07 3.58 7.01
C CYS A 361 26.52 3.96 8.39
N PHE A 362 25.28 4.46 8.42
CA PHE A 362 24.48 4.66 9.62
C PHE A 362 24.50 3.48 10.64
N CYS A 363 24.66 2.24 10.19
CA CYS A 363 24.77 1.07 11.07
C CYS A 363 26.21 0.71 11.51
N GLY A 364 27.20 1.53 11.15
CA GLY A 364 28.62 1.30 11.43
C GLY A 364 29.36 0.45 10.38
N ALA A 365 28.66 -0.11 9.37
CA ALA A 365 29.27 -0.93 8.32
C ALA A 365 30.12 -0.09 7.33
N PRO A 366 31.27 -0.57 6.85
CA PRO A 366 32.10 0.15 5.88
C PRO A 366 31.40 0.26 4.51
N LEU A 367 31.51 1.42 3.87
CA LEU A 367 30.97 1.68 2.53
C LEU A 367 32.09 1.58 1.49
N VAL A 368 31.87 0.77 0.45
CA VAL A 368 32.84 0.56 -0.64
C VAL A 368 32.63 1.62 -1.73
N ARG A 369 33.68 2.37 -2.06
CA ARG A 369 33.70 3.32 -3.18
C ARG A 369 34.39 2.68 -4.39
N PHE A 370 33.70 2.65 -5.52
CA PHE A 370 34.27 2.26 -6.81
C PHE A 370 34.52 3.52 -7.64
N LYS A 371 35.70 3.61 -8.28
CA LYS A 371 36.07 4.76 -9.12
C LYS A 371 35.08 4.85 -10.30
N GLY A 372 34.40 5.98 -10.45
CA GLY A 372 33.39 6.22 -11.50
C GLY A 372 31.94 5.91 -11.11
N HIS A 373 31.70 5.35 -9.91
CA HIS A 373 30.33 5.14 -9.40
C HIS A 373 29.97 6.15 -8.31
N ARG A 374 28.69 6.54 -8.26
CA ARG A 374 28.19 7.39 -7.17
C ARG A 374 28.40 6.67 -5.83
N PRO A 375 29.03 7.32 -4.83
CA PRO A 375 29.29 6.70 -3.53
C PRO A 375 27.96 6.26 -2.88
N LYS A 376 27.93 5.03 -2.37
CA LYS A 376 26.77 4.51 -1.63
C LYS A 376 26.74 5.15 -0.24
N GLU A 377 25.65 5.85 0.08
CA GLU A 377 25.43 6.44 1.41
C GLU A 377 24.99 5.41 2.47
N TYR A 378 24.52 4.23 2.04
CA TYR A 378 24.03 3.19 2.93
C TYR A 378 24.48 1.79 2.47
N CYS A 379 24.81 0.91 3.42
CA CYS A 379 25.25 -0.45 3.13
C CYS A 379 24.08 -1.36 2.67
N SER A 380 22.84 -0.96 2.96
CA SER A 380 21.62 -1.68 2.61
C SER A 380 20.42 -0.75 2.54
N ASP A 381 19.38 -1.20 1.82
CA ASP A 381 18.07 -0.53 1.78
C ASP A 381 17.44 -0.40 3.18
N ARG A 382 17.71 -1.35 4.09
CA ARG A 382 17.29 -1.30 5.50
C ARG A 382 17.88 -0.09 6.23
N CYS A 383 19.18 0.18 6.02
CA CYS A 383 19.86 1.33 6.63
C CYS A 383 19.39 2.65 6.01
N ARG A 384 19.12 2.68 4.69
CA ARG A 384 18.50 3.84 4.03
C ARG A 384 17.14 4.18 4.63
N GLN A 385 16.28 3.18 4.84
CA GLN A 385 14.94 3.37 5.40
C GLN A 385 14.99 3.80 6.88
N ARG A 386 15.89 3.23 7.68
CA ARG A 386 16.07 3.62 9.09
C ARG A 386 16.56 5.07 9.22
N ALA A 387 17.56 5.46 8.42
CA ALA A 387 18.05 6.83 8.37
C ALA A 387 16.97 7.81 7.87
N TYR A 388 16.14 7.39 6.90
CA TYR A 388 14.99 8.20 6.46
C TYR A 388 13.98 8.41 7.59
N ARG A 389 13.59 7.36 8.32
CA ARG A 389 12.66 7.47 9.47
C ARG A 389 13.20 8.41 10.55
N GLN A 390 14.48 8.33 10.89
CA GLN A 390 15.10 9.26 11.84
C GLN A 390 15.16 10.70 11.32
N ARG A 391 15.47 10.93 10.04
CA ARG A 391 15.42 12.28 9.46
C ARG A 391 14.02 12.86 9.42
N GLN A 392 13.00 12.04 9.20
CA GLN A 392 11.61 12.48 9.30
C GLN A 392 11.22 12.83 10.74
N ALA A 393 11.74 12.09 11.73
CA ALA A 393 11.58 12.44 13.13
C ALA A 393 12.29 13.75 13.50
N LEU A 394 13.53 13.98 13.02
CA LEU A 394 14.28 15.22 13.24
C LEU A 394 13.70 16.43 12.50
N LYS A 395 13.25 16.29 11.25
CA LYS A 395 12.60 17.40 10.52
C LYS A 395 11.29 17.84 11.16
N ARG A 396 10.55 16.92 11.78
CA ARG A 396 9.38 17.24 12.60
C ARG A 396 9.74 18.00 13.88
N TRP A 397 10.97 17.83 14.37
CA TRP A 397 11.50 18.55 15.52
C TRP A 397 11.99 19.95 15.13
N GLU A 398 12.74 20.09 14.03
CA GLU A 398 13.26 21.39 13.54
C GLU A 398 12.16 22.34 13.04
N HIS A 399 11.10 21.84 12.38
CA HIS A 399 9.96 22.69 12.01
C HIS A 399 9.17 23.23 13.22
N ARG A 400 9.37 22.69 14.42
CA ARG A 400 8.80 23.24 15.67
C ARG A 400 9.75 24.16 16.42
N GLY A 401 11.06 24.11 16.13
CA GLY A 401 12.06 25.02 16.71
C GLY A 401 12.07 26.42 16.08
N SER A 402 11.42 26.63 14.94
CA SER A 402 11.31 27.94 14.26
C SER A 402 9.96 28.64 14.43
N ILE A 403 9.08 28.14 15.30
CA ILE A 403 7.83 28.82 15.70
C ILE A 403 7.88 29.09 17.21
N VAL A 404 8.97 29.70 17.66
CA VAL A 404 9.05 30.49 18.90
C VAL A 404 10.04 31.62 18.58
N ILE A 405 9.67 32.84 18.96
CA ILE A 405 10.25 34.16 18.63
C ILE A 405 9.58 34.81 17.42
N GLY A 406 8.59 35.67 17.71
CA GLY A 406 7.89 36.53 16.77
C GLY A 406 6.46 36.79 17.22
#